data_AF-A0A5K0X6T4-F1
#
_entry.id   AF-A0A5K0X6T4-F1
#
_cell.length_a   1.000
_cell.length_b   1.000
_cell.length_c   1.000
_cell.angle_alpha   90.00
_cell.angle_beta   90.00
_cell.angle_gamma   90.00
#
_symmetry.space_group_name_H-M   'P 1'
#
loop_
_entity.id
_entity.type
_entity.pdbx_description
1 polymer ?
#
loop_
_entity_poly.entity_id
_entity_poly.type
_entity_poly.pdbx_seq_one_letter_code
_entity_poly.pdbx_strand_id
1 'polypeptide(L)'
;SIPEELTHDTFLSTLDLSYNNLQGRIPQGNQFGTFNATLFDGNPGLCGPPLPISCPSTNRGPQGSINHVKEIARDPHWEYLAAGIGYAM
;
A
#
# COMPACT_ATOMS: atom_id res chain seq x y z
N SER A 1 -5.24 -11.81 12.76
CA SER A 1 -4.64 -10.46 12.87
C SER A 1 -3.24 -10.61 13.41
N ILE A 2 -2.38 -9.62 13.19
CA ILE A 2 -1.02 -9.60 13.72
C ILE A 2 -1.08 -8.97 15.12
N PRO A 3 -0.62 -9.65 16.19
CA PRO A 3 -0.61 -9.08 17.54
C PRO A 3 0.26 -7.84 17.64
N GLU A 4 -0.26 -6.78 18.27
CA GLU A 4 0.50 -5.55 18.55
C GLU A 4 1.71 -5.82 19.47
N GLU A 5 1.65 -6.85 20.32
CA GLU A 5 2.78 -7.21 21.19
C GLU A 5 4.06 -7.59 20.44
N LEU A 6 3.95 -8.04 19.19
CA LEU A 6 5.13 -8.31 18.35
C LEU A 6 5.91 -7.02 18.04
N THR A 7 5.26 -5.85 18.13
CA THR A 7 5.96 -4.57 17.98
C THR A 7 6.86 -4.28 19.17
N HIS A 8 6.64 -4.86 20.35
CA HIS A 8 7.51 -4.65 21.51
C HIS A 8 8.78 -5.51 21.48
N ASP A 9 8.88 -6.47 20.56
CA ASP A 9 10.04 -7.33 20.44
C ASP A 9 11.19 -6.61 19.72
N THR A 10 12.32 -6.45 20.41
CA THR A 10 13.51 -5.77 19.90
C THR A 10 14.48 -6.71 19.19
N PHE A 11 14.30 -8.03 19.33
CA PHE A 11 15.22 -9.04 18.76
C PHE A 11 14.68 -9.68 17.49
N LEU A 12 13.47 -9.31 17.08
CA LEU A 12 12.78 -9.88 15.94
C LEU A 12 13.45 -9.41 14.63
N SER A 13 14.31 -10.27 14.09
CA SER A 13 15.17 -9.98 12.93
C SER A 13 14.58 -10.46 11.60
N THR A 14 13.76 -11.50 11.65
CA THR A 14 13.11 -12.11 10.48
C THR A 14 11.68 -12.49 10.85
N LEU A 15 10.76 -12.24 9.92
CA LEU A 15 9.34 -12.52 10.09
C LEU A 15 8.72 -12.73 8.71
N ASP A 16 8.23 -13.93 8.46
CA ASP A 16 7.48 -14.23 7.24
C ASP A 16 6.03 -14.55 7.63
N LEU A 17 5.12 -13.67 7.22
CA LEU A 17 3.68 -13.82 7.41
C LEU A 17 2.96 -14.03 6.08
N SER A 18 3.68 -14.30 5.00
CA SER A 18 3.12 -14.43 3.66
C SER A 18 2.16 -15.63 3.57
N TYR A 19 1.19 -15.53 2.66
CA TYR A 19 0.23 -16.58 2.31
C TYR A 19 -0.54 -17.15 3.52
N ASN A 20 -0.91 -16.28 4.45
CA ASN A 20 -1.81 -16.62 5.54
C ASN A 20 -3.20 -16.01 5.32
N ASN A 21 -4.13 -16.28 6.23
CA ASN A 21 -5.46 -15.67 6.21
C ASN A 21 -5.56 -14.53 7.24
N LEU A 22 -4.50 -13.70 7.34
CA LEU A 22 -4.45 -12.58 8.27
C LEU A 22 -5.32 -11.42 7.80
N GLN A 23 -5.79 -10.65 8.78
CA GLN A 23 -6.74 -9.56 8.58
C GLN A 23 -6.40 -8.41 9.53
N GLY A 24 -6.70 -7.19 9.11
CA GLY A 24 -6.55 -5.97 9.90
C GLY A 24 -5.32 -5.14 9.52
N ARG A 25 -5.01 -4.15 10.35
CA ARG A 25 -3.85 -3.27 10.16
C ARG A 25 -2.55 -4.01 10.51
N ILE A 26 -1.51 -3.82 9.70
CA ILE A 26 -0.14 -4.22 10.05
C ILE A 26 0.33 -3.33 11.20
N PRO A 27 0.66 -3.89 12.38
CA PRO A 27 1.19 -3.13 13.51
C PRO A 27 2.40 -2.28 13.10
N GLN A 28 2.48 -1.08 13.65
CA GLN A 28 3.55 -0.15 13.33
C GLN A 28 4.41 0.07 14.57
N GLY A 29 5.73 -0.03 14.42
CA GLY A 29 6.68 0.14 15.51
C GLY A 29 7.89 -0.77 15.34
N ASN A 30 9.01 -0.38 15.95
CA ASN A 30 10.22 -1.20 16.03
C ASN A 30 10.60 -1.78 14.66
N GLN A 31 10.61 -3.11 14.53
CA GLN A 31 11.17 -3.80 13.37
C GLN A 31 10.14 -3.95 12.24
N PHE A 32 8.85 -3.74 12.52
CA PHE A 32 7.80 -3.84 11.50
C PHE A 32 7.94 -2.80 10.39
N GLY A 33 8.50 -1.63 10.69
CA GLY A 33 8.78 -0.60 9.68
C GLY A 33 9.92 -0.95 8.74
N THR A 34 10.76 -1.95 9.06
CA THR A 34 11.91 -2.35 8.23
C THR A 34 11.62 -3.58 7.38
N PHE A 35 10.52 -4.31 7.65
CA PHE A 35 10.13 -5.49 6.89
C PHE A 35 9.60 -5.16 5.50
N ASN A 36 9.93 -6.01 4.53
CA ASN A 36 9.47 -5.88 3.15
C ASN A 36 7.98 -6.24 3.03
N ALA A 37 7.27 -5.60 2.11
CA ALA A 37 5.90 -5.94 1.73
C ALA A 37 5.70 -7.41 1.36
N THR A 38 6.71 -8.06 0.75
CA THR A 38 6.63 -9.47 0.36
C THR A 38 6.37 -10.42 1.53
N LEU A 39 6.79 -10.05 2.74
CA LEU A 39 6.58 -10.83 3.97
C LEU A 39 5.11 -10.79 4.43
N PHE A 40 4.27 -9.99 3.79
CA PHE A 40 2.84 -9.85 4.08
C PHE A 40 1.95 -10.25 2.89
N ASP A 41 2.55 -10.69 1.78
CA ASP A 41 1.82 -11.09 0.57
C ASP A 41 0.83 -12.23 0.83
N GLY A 42 -0.16 -12.39 -0.05
CA GLY A 42 -1.14 -13.49 0.07
C GLY A 42 -2.12 -13.35 1.24
N ASN A 43 -2.13 -12.23 1.96
CA ASN A 43 -3.10 -11.91 3.02
C ASN A 43 -4.07 -10.80 2.58
N PRO A 44 -5.19 -11.12 1.90
CA PRO A 44 -6.08 -10.12 1.32
C PRO A 44 -6.82 -9.24 2.36
N GLY A 45 -6.85 -9.65 3.62
CA GLY A 45 -7.43 -8.88 4.71
C GLY A 45 -6.49 -7.87 5.37
N LEU A 46 -5.20 -7.83 4.99
CA LEU A 46 -4.22 -6.90 5.56
C LEU A 46 -4.25 -5.53 4.88
N CYS A 47 -3.96 -4.51 5.67
CA CYS A 47 -3.81 -3.13 5.20
C CYS A 47 -2.77 -2.37 6.04
N GLY A 48 -2.29 -1.26 5.51
CA GLY A 48 -1.26 -0.39 6.11
C GLY A 48 0.14 -0.68 5.58
N PRO A 49 1.11 0.21 5.86
CA PRO A 49 2.51 0.02 5.45
C PRO A 49 3.09 -1.31 5.99
N PRO A 50 3.95 -2.01 5.23
CA PRO A 50 4.51 -1.66 3.92
C PRO A 50 3.61 -1.95 2.70
N LEU A 51 2.39 -2.47 2.87
CA LEU A 51 1.49 -2.73 1.75
C LEU A 51 0.95 -1.40 1.17
N PRO A 52 0.69 -1.33 -0.15
CA PRO A 52 0.09 -0.16 -0.79
C PRO A 52 -1.41 0.00 -0.48
N ILE A 53 -1.98 -0.91 0.31
CA ILE A 53 -3.40 -0.94 0.67
C ILE A 53 -3.60 -0.10 1.94
N SER A 54 -4.28 1.03 1.83
CA SER A 54 -4.62 1.86 3.00
C SER A 54 -5.74 1.25 3.84
N CYS A 55 -5.60 1.29 5.17
CA CYS A 55 -6.68 0.90 6.08
C CYS A 55 -7.79 1.97 6.13
N PRO A 56 -9.07 1.57 6.31
CA PRO A 56 -10.14 2.52 6.58
C PRO A 56 -9.84 3.31 7.87
N SER A 57 -9.98 4.64 7.81
CA SER A 57 -9.84 5.51 8.96
C SER A 57 -11.10 5.41 9.83
N THR A 58 -10.95 5.00 11.09
CA THR A 58 -12.06 4.97 12.07
C THR A 58 -12.38 6.38 12.59
N ASN A 59 -12.43 7.39 11.72
CA ASN A 59 -13.02 8.67 12.09
C ASN A 59 -14.53 8.52 11.97
N ARG A 60 -15.18 8.24 13.11
CA ARG A 60 -16.64 8.22 13.25
C ARG A 60 -17.17 9.65 13.05
N GLY A 61 -17.30 10.08 11.81
CA GLY A 61 -17.98 11.31 11.37
C GLY A 61 -18.72 11.01 10.07
N PRO A 62 -19.92 11.59 9.83
CA PRO A 62 -20.74 11.23 8.69
C PRO A 62 -20.21 11.94 7.46
N GLN A 63 -19.24 11.37 6.76
CA GLN A 63 -18.93 11.79 5.39
C GLN A 63 -18.71 10.55 4.54
N GLY A 64 -19.76 10.20 3.80
CA GLY A 64 -19.62 9.35 2.65
C GLY A 64 -18.65 9.99 1.67
N SER A 65 -17.76 9.18 1.13
CA SER A 65 -17.09 9.40 -0.15
C SER A 65 -16.52 8.06 -0.59
N ILE A 66 -17.25 7.42 -1.50
CA ILE A 66 -16.68 6.41 -2.38
C ILE A 66 -15.57 7.12 -3.16
N ASN A 67 -14.33 6.91 -2.76
CA ASN A 67 -13.17 7.20 -3.60
C ASN A 67 -12.79 5.84 -4.17
N HIS A 68 -13.43 5.44 -5.28
CA HIS A 68 -12.81 5.58 -6.60
C HIS A 68 -11.37 5.08 -6.51
N VAL A 69 -11.19 3.83 -6.96
CA VAL A 69 -9.90 3.28 -7.39
C VAL A 69 -9.08 4.44 -7.92
N LYS A 70 -7.94 4.76 -7.28
CA LYS A 70 -6.95 5.67 -7.88
C LYS A 70 -6.37 4.90 -9.06
N GLU A 71 -7.16 4.92 -10.10
CA GLU A 71 -6.83 4.66 -11.48
C GLU A 71 -5.65 5.58 -11.78
N ILE A 72 -4.49 4.94 -11.91
CA ILE A 72 -3.32 5.42 -12.62
C ILE A 72 -2.76 6.75 -12.06
N ALA A 73 -1.74 6.64 -11.19
CA ALA A 73 -0.78 7.72 -10.96
C ALA A 73 0.07 7.97 -12.23
N ARG A 74 -0.56 8.39 -13.33
CA ARG A 74 0.05 8.96 -14.52
C ARG A 74 -0.81 10.13 -14.99
N ASP A 75 -0.49 11.30 -14.49
CA ASP A 75 -0.77 12.58 -15.13
C ASP A 75 0.52 13.41 -14.93
N PRO A 76 1.09 14.07 -15.95
CA PRO A 76 0.36 14.99 -16.82
C PRO A 76 0.72 14.96 -18.32
N HIS A 77 -0.34 15.04 -19.14
CA HIS A 77 -0.48 16.04 -20.22
C HIS A 77 0.71 16.23 -21.19
N TRP A 78 0.87 15.34 -22.19
CA TRP A 78 1.86 15.46 -23.27
C TRP A 78 1.38 16.33 -24.45
N GLU A 79 0.66 17.40 -24.16
CA GLU A 79 0.23 18.33 -25.21
C GLU A 79 1.45 19.00 -25.90
N TYR A 80 1.57 18.68 -27.19
CA TYR A 80 2.31 19.34 -28.28
C TYR A 80 3.85 19.23 -28.33
N LEU A 81 4.34 18.22 -29.06
CA LEU A 81 5.24 18.42 -30.20
C LEU A 81 4.98 17.35 -31.29
N ALA A 82 3.81 17.39 -31.90
CA ALA A 82 3.67 16.88 -33.27
C ALA A 82 4.22 17.94 -34.22
N ALA A 83 5.54 18.10 -34.29
CA ALA A 83 6.18 18.79 -35.40
C ALA A 83 6.23 17.81 -36.58
N GLY A 84 5.12 17.72 -37.32
CA GLY A 84 5.07 16.99 -38.57
C GLY A 84 5.97 17.68 -39.60
N ILE A 85 7.23 17.22 -39.72
CA ILE A 85 8.12 17.63 -40.79
C ILE A 85 7.74 16.80 -42.03
N GLY A 86 6.86 17.37 -42.84
CA GLY A 86 6.56 16.82 -44.16
C GLY A 86 7.77 17.01 -45.09
N TYR A 87 8.24 15.91 -45.68
CA TYR A 87 9.04 15.93 -46.89
C TYR A 87 8.39 14.97 -47.88
N ALA A 88 7.85 15.51 -48.98
CA ALA A 88 7.44 14.74 -50.14
C ALA A 88 8.62 14.70 -51.12
N MET A 89 8.90 13.50 -51.63
CA MET A 89 9.83 13.22 -52.72
C MET A 89 9.23 13.57 -54.09
#